data_AF-A0A235HCM4-F1
#
_entry.id   AF-A0A235HCM4-F1
#
_cell.length_a   1.000
_cell.length_b   1.000
_cell.length_c   1.000
_cell.angle_alpha   90.00
_cell.angle_beta   90.00
_cell.angle_gamma   90.00
#
_symmetry.space_group_name_H-M   'P 1'
#
loop_
_entity.id
_entity.type
_entity.pdbx_description
1 polymer ?
#
loop_
_entity_poly.entity_id
_entity_poly.type
_entity_poly.pdbx_seq_one_letter_code
_entity_poly.pdbx_strand_id
1 'polypeptide(L)'
;MPNVRTVSEHGSFRLVERDGRYAVIEARDGQVYGLHGAEGGRPGAPDRPDAAEAVVAPDDWSAEDDARRRFEELTVRGEELARKIW
;
A
#
# COMPACT_ATOMS: atom_id res chain seq x y z
N MET A 1 -3.22 -20.41 -1.49
CA MET A 1 -4.00 -19.38 -0.79
C MET A 1 -3.15 -18.14 -0.78
N PRO A 2 -3.66 -16.97 -1.19
CA PRO A 2 -2.89 -15.74 -1.11
C PRO A 2 -2.59 -15.48 0.37
N ASN A 3 -1.31 -15.54 0.75
CA ASN A 3 -0.86 -15.33 2.13
C ASN A 3 -0.51 -13.86 2.34
N VAL A 4 -1.32 -12.94 1.81
CA VAL A 4 -1.09 -11.52 2.05
C VAL A 4 -1.79 -11.11 3.33
N ARG A 5 -1.05 -10.52 4.26
CA ARG A 5 -1.60 -9.98 5.52
C ARG A 5 -1.23 -8.51 5.68
N THR A 6 -2.14 -7.74 6.27
CA THR A 6 -1.86 -6.38 6.71
C THR A 6 -1.03 -6.43 8.00
N VAL A 7 0.15 -5.80 7.98
CA VAL A 7 1.05 -5.70 9.13
C VAL A 7 0.86 -4.36 9.85
N SER A 8 0.52 -3.31 9.11
CA SER A 8 0.29 -1.97 9.67
C SER A 8 -0.71 -1.19 8.83
N GLU A 9 -1.49 -0.31 9.47
CA GLU A 9 -2.42 0.60 8.80
C GLU A 9 -2.26 2.01 9.37
N HIS A 10 -2.30 3.01 8.49
CA HIS A 10 -2.31 4.42 8.88
C HIS A 10 -3.01 5.29 7.82
N GLY A 11 -4.15 5.87 8.20
CA GLY A 11 -4.98 6.64 7.28
C GLY A 11 -5.43 5.79 6.10
N SER A 12 -5.10 6.21 4.88
CA SER A 12 -5.39 5.46 3.66
C SER A 12 -4.28 4.49 3.25
N PHE A 13 -3.17 4.41 3.98
CA PHE A 13 -2.06 3.53 3.62
C PHE A 13 -2.05 2.27 4.49
N ARG A 14 -1.71 1.13 3.87
CA ARG A 14 -1.49 -0.13 4.57
C ARG A 14 -0.16 -0.73 4.14
N LEU A 15 0.58 -1.25 5.11
CA LEU A 15 1.74 -2.09 4.91
C LEU A 15 1.28 -3.54 4.92
N VAL A 16 1.54 -4.26 3.83
CA VAL A 16 1.19 -5.66 3.66
C VAL A 16 2.44 -6.52 3.57
N GLU A 17 2.35 -7.77 4.00
CA GLU A 17 3.40 -8.77 3.93
C GLU A 17 2.92 -10.02 3.21
N ARG A 18 3.83 -10.60 2.43
CA ARG A 18 3.67 -11.85 1.70
C ARG A 18 5.00 -12.60 1.65
N ASP A 19 5.03 -13.80 2.21
CA ASP A 19 6.17 -14.73 2.13
C ASP A 19 7.53 -14.05 2.51
N GLY A 20 7.52 -13.15 3.49
CA GLY A 20 8.68 -12.38 3.95
C GLY A 20 9.01 -11.14 3.13
N ARG A 21 8.18 -10.77 2.15
CA ARG A 21 8.28 -9.53 1.37
C ARG A 21 7.18 -8.56 1.75
N TYR A 22 7.48 -7.28 1.67
CA TYR A 22 6.61 -6.23 2.15
C TYR A 22 6.31 -5.23 1.05
N ALA A 23 5.10 -4.71 1.03
CA ALA A 23 4.68 -3.68 0.09
C ALA A 23 3.71 -2.71 0.77
N VAL A 24 3.61 -1.50 0.22
CA VAL A 24 2.64 -0.49 0.68
C VAL A 24 1.55 -0.35 -0.36
N ILE A 25 0.30 -0.36 0.10
CA ILE A 25 -0.90 -0.14 -0.71
C ILE A 25 -1.68 1.05 -0.17
N GLU A 26 -2.52 1.63 -1.01
CA GLU A 26 -3.49 2.65 -0.64
C GLU A 26 -4.89 2.04 -0.62
N ALA A 27 -5.62 2.12 0.49
CA ALA A 27 -7.00 1.68 0.65
C ALA A 27 -7.94 2.90 0.76
N ARG A 28 -8.83 3.07 -0.22
CA ARG A 28 -9.81 4.16 -0.29
C ARG A 28 -11.09 3.71 -0.98
N ASP A 29 -12.23 4.16 -0.45
CA ASP A 29 -13.55 3.92 -1.03
C ASP A 29 -13.87 2.42 -1.28
N GLY A 30 -13.45 1.56 -0.34
CA GLY A 30 -13.62 0.11 -0.46
C GLY A 30 -12.75 -0.53 -1.55
N GLN A 31 -11.76 0.19 -2.08
CA GLN A 31 -10.79 -0.31 -3.05
C GLN A 31 -9.37 -0.16 -2.53
N VAL A 32 -8.49 -1.08 -2.96
CA VAL A 32 -7.05 -1.03 -2.75
C VAL A 32 -6.32 -0.74 -4.05
N TYR A 33 -5.25 0.03 -3.97
CA TYR A 33 -4.44 0.48 -5.09
C TYR A 33 -2.96 0.24 -4.79
N GLY A 34 -2.20 -0.22 -5.79
CA GLY A 34 -0.74 -0.19 -5.73
C GLY A 34 -0.21 1.23 -5.79
N LEU A 35 0.96 1.48 -5.18
CA LEU A 35 1.59 2.81 -5.20
C LEU A 35 2.09 3.19 -6.59
N HIS A 36 2.69 2.24 -7.31
CA HIS A 36 3.15 2.43 -8.68
C HIS A 36 2.16 1.76 -9.62
N GLY A 37 1.22 2.55 -10.15
CA GLY A 37 0.40 2.11 -11.28
C GLY A 37 1.23 2.16 -12.56
N ALA A 38 0.98 1.22 -13.47
CA ALA A 38 1.46 1.37 -14.85
C ALA A 38 0.92 2.68 -15.46
N GLU A 39 1.70 3.32 -16.34
CA GLU A 39 1.26 4.49 -17.09
C GLU A 39 -0.10 4.20 -17.76
N GLY A 40 -1.15 4.90 -17.34
CA GLY A 40 -2.52 4.72 -17.84
C GLY A 40 -3.57 4.33 -16.80
N GLY A 41 -3.16 4.01 -15.56
CA GLY A 41 -4.09 3.87 -14.44
C GLY A 41 -3.52 3.03 -13.30
N ARG A 42 -3.94 3.32 -12.06
CA ARG A 42 -3.76 2.41 -10.92
C ARG A 42 -4.95 1.45 -10.91
N PRO A 43 -4.83 0.20 -11.41
CA PRO A 43 -5.91 -0.75 -11.30
C PRO A 43 -6.22 -0.96 -9.82
N GLY A 44 -7.39 -0.49 -9.40
CA GLY A 44 -7.93 -0.74 -8.07
C GLY A 44 -8.51 -2.15 -8.01
N ALA A 45 -8.43 -2.79 -6.85
CA ALA A 45 -9.13 -4.02 -6.56
C ALA A 45 -10.06 -3.81 -5.36
N PRO A 46 -11.21 -4.51 -5.27
CA PRO A 46 -12.05 -4.48 -4.07
C PRO A 46 -11.25 -4.84 -2.83
N ASP A 47 -11.42 -4.08 -1.75
CA ASP A 47 -10.71 -4.28 -0.48
C ASP A 47 -11.04 -5.65 0.13
N ARG A 48 -10.18 -6.62 -0.16
CA ARG A 48 -10.24 -8.01 0.29
C ARG A 48 -8.84 -8.44 0.70
N PRO A 49 -8.71 -9.45 1.56
CA PRO A 49 -7.41 -9.89 2.09
C PRO A 49 -6.37 -10.15 0.98
N ASP A 50 -6.82 -10.73 -0.13
CA ASP A 50 -5.97 -11.14 -1.25
C ASP A 50 -5.74 -10.04 -2.29
N ALA A 51 -6.48 -8.92 -2.20
CA ALA A 51 -6.51 -7.89 -3.23
C ALA A 51 -5.17 -7.15 -3.37
N ALA A 52 -4.41 -7.09 -2.29
CA ALA A 52 -3.07 -6.53 -2.26
C ALA A 52 -2.11 -7.27 -3.22
N GLU A 53 -2.22 -8.59 -3.36
CA GLU A 53 -1.39 -9.35 -4.32
C GLU A 53 -1.68 -8.93 -5.76
N ALA A 54 -2.93 -8.59 -6.07
CA ALA A 54 -3.37 -8.26 -7.42
C ALA A 54 -2.96 -6.84 -7.87
N VAL A 55 -2.75 -5.92 -6.93
CA VAL A 55 -2.49 -4.50 -7.23
C VAL A 55 -1.04 -4.07 -7.04
N VAL A 56 -0.25 -4.83 -6.29
CA VAL A 56 1.18 -4.54 -6.06
C VAL A 56 1.99 -5.11 -7.22
N ALA A 57 2.75 -4.24 -7.90
CA ALA A 57 3.66 -4.66 -8.95
C ALA A 57 4.76 -5.61 -8.39
N PRO A 58 5.26 -6.60 -9.17
CA PRO A 58 6.30 -7.51 -8.70
C PRO A 58 7.54 -6.81 -8.13
N ASP A 59 7.93 -5.67 -8.71
CA ASP A 59 9.08 -4.85 -8.29
C ASP A 59 8.81 -3.97 -7.05
N ASP A 60 7.55 -3.81 -6.63
CA ASP A 60 7.18 -3.02 -5.44
C ASP A 60 7.34 -3.81 -4.13
N TRP A 61 7.44 -5.13 -4.21
CA TRP A 61 7.73 -5.98 -3.06
C TRP A 61 9.20 -5.83 -2.64
N SER A 62 9.43 -5.34 -1.43
CA SER A 62 10.77 -5.11 -0.89
C SER A 62 10.98 -5.81 0.46
N ALA A 63 12.18 -5.65 1.03
CA ALA A 63 12.45 -6.02 2.42
C ALA A 63 11.59 -5.17 3.39
N GLU A 64 11.45 -5.66 4.62
CA GLU A 64 10.63 -5.00 5.64
C GLU A 64 11.08 -3.56 5.90
N ASP A 65 12.38 -3.35 6.14
CA ASP A 65 12.93 -2.03 6.48
C ASP A 65 12.68 -1.00 5.37
N ASP A 66 12.84 -1.40 4.11
CA ASP A 66 12.58 -0.53 2.96
C ASP A 66 11.09 -0.20 2.82
N ALA A 67 10.21 -1.19 2.99
CA ALA A 67 8.77 -0.98 2.92
C ALA A 67 8.26 -0.14 4.11
N ARG A 68 8.81 -0.35 5.31
CA ARG A 68 8.49 0.40 6.53
C ARG A 68 8.89 1.86 6.39
N ARG A 69 10.12 2.13 5.93
CA ARG A 69 10.60 3.48 5.68
C ARG A 69 9.71 4.21 4.68
N ARG A 70 9.37 3.57 3.55
CA ARG A 70 8.43 4.13 2.56
C ARG A 70 7.04 4.40 3.14
N PHE A 71 6.54 3.48 3.97
CA PHE A 71 5.27 3.65 4.66
C PHE A 71 5.28 4.90 5.54
N GLU A 72 6.31 5.06 6.38
CA GLU A 72 6.47 6.24 7.25
C GLU A 72 6.62 7.54 6.45
N GLU A 73 7.37 7.54 5.36
CA GLU A 73 7.50 8.72 4.49
C GLU A 73 6.15 9.12 3.87
N LEU A 74 5.33 8.15 3.47
CA LEU A 74 3.99 8.40 2.90
C LEU A 74 2.99 8.87 3.95
N THR A 75 3.04 8.31 5.17
CA THR A 75 2.15 8.74 6.26
C THR A 75 2.48 10.17 6.68
N VAL A 76 3.76 10.50 6.87
CA VAL A 76 4.20 11.86 7.22
C VAL A 76 3.78 12.85 6.14
N ARG A 77 4.05 12.56 4.86
CA ARG A 77 3.62 13.43 3.75
C ARG A 77 2.10 13.58 3.68
N GLY A 78 1.35 12.50 3.90
CA GLY A 78 -0.11 12.53 3.92
C GLY A 78 -0.66 13.43 5.03
N GLU A 79 -0.08 13.35 6.22
CA GLU A 79 -0.46 14.19 7.36
C GLU A 79 -0.06 15.65 7.19
N GLU A 80 1.11 15.93 6.60
CA GLU A 80 1.52 17.29 6.27
C GLU A 80 0.59 17.92 5.22
N LEU A 81 0.17 17.15 4.22
CA LEU A 81 -0.76 17.62 3.21
C LEU A 81 -2.14 17.89 3.83
N ALA A 82 -2.65 17.00 4.68
CA ALA A 82 -3.91 17.20 5.40
C ALA A 82 -3.89 18.47 6.26
N ARG A 83 -2.77 18.78 6.91
CA ARG A 83 -2.59 19.99 7.72
C ARG A 83 -2.51 21.30 6.92
N LYS A 84 -2.18 21.26 5.63
CA LYS A 84 -2.09 22.45 4.77
C LYS A 84 -3.38 22.78 4.02
N ILE A 85 -4.31 21.83 3.93
CA ILE A 85 -5.57 21.98 3.18
C ILE A 85 -6.71 22.50 4.08
N TRP A 86 -6.48 22.60 5.39
CA TRP A 86 -7.42 23.15 6.38
C TRP A 86 -6.94 24.49 6.96
#